data_AF-A0A9P1GPL2-F1
#
_entry.id   AF-A0A9P1GPL2-F1
#
_cell.length_a   1.000
_cell.length_b   1.000
_cell.length_c   1.000
_cell.angle_alpha   90.00
_cell.angle_beta   90.00
_cell.angle_gamma   90.00
#
_symmetry.space_group_name_H-M   'P 1'
#
loop_
_entity.id
_entity.type
_entity.pdbx_description
1 polymer ?
#
loop_
_entity_poly.entity_id
_entity_poly.type
_entity_poly.pdbx_seq_one_letter_code
_entity_poly.pdbx_strand_id
1 'polypeptide(L)'
;MAFVDVVTLFPILVFNLVFSIDNDTSVVLRVIRVTKLFRILRSFRFLRNRPEDVSREVSMMAFGIFCLIFTSAGFYQLVENDMKVVQNEPAKVPFHEAFYFNAIEILGRPRIEPSTVGAHLLLIVVVTAAYIIIPWQAASILKALQRDPWALRTKYKRMSDSHIVIMGHVEFPVLNLLLYEAYHPDRGPARPCDIVILSLHPPDHQTRDLLGHPAYTGHVQYIQGSSQVEKDLLRAKVHEAMAVLVLACKYPADPQWEDTQVASIVLSCKAFKNAQLHRQKTFGQRRRLRLLAQVLSPDTRDRIVCMPGWDRLHDLCLVRPGGAPCCATHWGLCNCLRWVDGSQKRVFFSIQYL
;
A
#
# COMPACT_ATOMS: atom_id res chain seq x y z
N MET A 1 10.01 -23.01 4.62
CA MET A 1 9.37 -24.34 4.61
C MET A 1 9.98 -25.17 5.74
N ALA A 2 11.28 -25.49 5.72
CA ALA A 2 11.90 -26.36 6.72
C ALA A 2 11.94 -25.82 8.17
N PHE A 3 12.19 -24.52 8.41
CA PHE A 3 12.41 -24.06 9.79
C PHE A 3 11.18 -24.18 10.69
N VAL A 4 10.00 -23.77 10.23
CA VAL A 4 8.76 -23.88 11.02
C VAL A 4 8.35 -25.34 11.16
N ASP A 5 8.48 -26.15 10.11
CA ASP A 5 8.17 -27.58 10.19
C ASP A 5 9.15 -28.31 11.13
N VAL A 6 10.43 -27.94 11.15
CA VAL A 6 11.44 -28.49 12.07
C VAL A 6 11.22 -28.01 13.51
N VAL A 7 10.97 -26.72 13.74
CA VAL A 7 10.70 -26.17 15.10
C VAL A 7 9.40 -26.72 15.67
N THR A 8 8.44 -27.13 14.84
CA THR A 8 7.18 -27.74 15.28
C THR A 8 7.29 -29.25 15.45
N LEU A 9 8.09 -29.95 14.65
CA LEU A 9 8.34 -31.40 14.77
C LEU A 9 9.39 -31.75 15.82
N PHE A 10 10.36 -30.87 16.08
CA PHE A 10 11.48 -31.15 16.97
C PHE A 10 11.05 -31.36 18.43
N PRO A 11 10.15 -30.53 19.02
CA PRO A 11 9.61 -30.81 20.34
C PRO A 11 8.78 -32.10 20.38
N ILE A 12 8.07 -32.43 19.29
CA ILE A 12 7.27 -33.66 19.18
C ILE A 12 8.14 -34.91 19.17
N LEU A 13 9.27 -34.87 18.46
CA LEU A 13 10.25 -35.96 18.39
C LEU A 13 11.02 -36.11 19.70
N VAL A 14 11.52 -35.00 20.26
CA VAL A 14 12.28 -35.02 21.52
C VAL A 14 11.39 -35.48 22.67
N PHE A 15 10.13 -35.04 22.75
CA PHE A 15 9.23 -35.44 23.82
C PHE A 15 8.73 -36.88 23.69
N ASN A 16 8.44 -37.36 22.47
CA ASN A 16 8.16 -38.79 22.26
C ASN A 16 9.37 -39.66 22.62
N LEU A 17 10.59 -39.21 22.34
CA LEU A 17 11.80 -39.98 22.63
C LEU A 17 12.15 -39.98 24.12
N VAL A 18 11.88 -38.88 24.85
CA VAL A 18 12.15 -38.76 26.29
C VAL A 18 11.04 -39.39 27.16
N PHE A 19 9.77 -39.30 26.76
CA PHE A 19 8.63 -39.79 27.56
C PHE A 19 8.10 -41.16 27.15
N SER A 20 8.72 -41.86 26.18
CA SER A 20 8.35 -43.25 25.83
C SER A 20 8.67 -44.27 26.95
N ILE A 21 9.12 -43.83 28.13
CA ILE A 21 9.48 -44.71 29.25
C ILE A 21 8.31 -44.91 30.24
N ASP A 22 7.32 -44.00 30.30
CA ASP A 22 6.18 -44.15 31.24
C ASP A 22 4.82 -44.28 30.51
N ASN A 23 4.12 -45.36 30.85
CA ASN A 23 3.01 -45.93 30.09
C ASN A 23 1.63 -45.31 30.42
N ASP A 24 1.57 -44.01 30.74
CA ASP A 24 0.32 -43.33 31.09
C ASP A 24 -0.40 -42.78 29.86
N THR A 25 -1.31 -43.61 29.33
CA THR A 25 -2.15 -43.33 28.15
C THR A 25 -2.96 -42.02 28.23
N SER A 26 -3.27 -41.52 29.44
CA SER A 26 -3.96 -40.24 29.65
C SER A 26 -3.09 -39.00 29.37
N VAL A 27 -1.78 -39.08 29.63
CA VAL A 27 -0.82 -38.00 29.36
C VAL A 27 -0.55 -37.91 27.86
N VAL A 28 -0.35 -39.06 27.22
CA VAL A 28 -0.16 -39.17 25.76
C VAL A 28 -1.34 -38.58 24.98
N LEU A 29 -2.59 -38.86 25.40
CA LEU A 29 -3.79 -38.28 24.76
C LEU A 29 -3.94 -36.76 24.98
N ARG A 30 -3.41 -36.23 26.08
CA ARG A 30 -3.42 -34.79 26.40
C ARG A 30 -2.36 -34.06 25.55
N VAL A 31 -1.16 -34.64 25.44
CA VAL A 31 -0.08 -34.16 24.57
C VAL A 31 -0.49 -34.19 23.10
N ILE A 32 -1.14 -35.26 22.63
CA ILE A 32 -1.66 -35.35 21.24
C ILE A 32 -2.69 -34.25 20.92
N ARG A 33 -3.45 -33.76 21.91
CA ARG A 33 -4.35 -32.60 21.72
C ARG A 33 -3.59 -31.28 21.61
N VAL A 34 -2.54 -31.09 22.42
CA VAL A 34 -1.66 -29.92 22.36
C VAL A 34 -0.80 -29.91 21.08
N THR A 35 -0.45 -31.09 20.53
CA THR A 35 0.26 -31.16 19.24
C THR A 35 -0.67 -30.90 18.04
N LYS A 36 -1.96 -31.28 18.12
CA LYS A 36 -2.99 -30.85 17.14
C LYS A 36 -3.16 -29.34 17.09
N LEU A 37 -2.76 -28.64 18.15
CA LEU A 37 -2.81 -27.19 18.27
C LEU A 37 -1.80 -26.49 17.33
N PHE A 38 -0.69 -27.15 17.00
CA PHE A 38 0.20 -26.70 15.92
C PHE A 38 -0.48 -26.73 14.54
N ARG A 39 -1.63 -27.38 14.35
CA ARG A 39 -2.41 -27.26 13.09
C ARG A 39 -2.96 -25.86 12.88
N ILE A 40 -3.07 -25.01 13.91
CA ILE A 40 -3.41 -23.59 13.77
C ILE A 40 -2.34 -22.83 12.99
N LEU A 41 -1.07 -23.26 13.04
CA LEU A 41 -0.02 -22.74 12.16
C LEU A 41 -0.26 -23.09 10.69
N ARG A 42 -1.11 -24.06 10.37
CA ARG A 42 -1.53 -24.31 8.98
C ARG A 42 -2.42 -23.18 8.46
N SER A 43 -3.14 -22.47 9.32
CA SER A 43 -3.88 -21.24 8.96
C SER A 43 -2.95 -20.08 8.60
N PHE A 44 -1.70 -20.09 9.07
CA PHE A 44 -0.64 -19.17 8.61
C PHE A 44 -0.41 -19.28 7.09
N ARG A 45 -0.66 -20.47 6.51
CA ARG A 45 -0.57 -20.72 5.06
C ARG A 45 -1.66 -19.98 4.28
N PHE A 46 -2.85 -19.80 4.87
CA PHE A 46 -3.95 -19.06 4.25
C PHE A 46 -3.67 -17.56 4.24
N LEU A 47 -3.17 -17.00 5.35
CA LEU A 47 -2.75 -15.59 5.41
C LEU A 47 -1.59 -15.28 4.45
N ARG A 48 -0.74 -16.28 4.14
CA ARG A 48 0.37 -16.13 3.17
C ARG A 48 -0.06 -15.84 1.75
N ASN A 49 -1.22 -16.33 1.33
CA ASN A 49 -1.68 -16.23 -0.06
C ASN A 49 -2.45 -14.92 -0.37
N ARG A 50 -2.53 -13.97 0.56
CA ARG A 50 -3.10 -12.65 0.24
C ARG A 50 -2.09 -11.82 -0.59
N PRO A 51 -2.53 -11.21 -1.72
CA PRO A 51 -1.71 -10.23 -2.42
C PRO A 51 -1.49 -9.00 -1.52
N GLU A 52 -0.39 -8.30 -1.81
CA GLU A 52 0.37 -7.28 -1.06
C GLU A 52 -0.33 -6.31 -0.08
N ASP A 53 0.53 -5.53 0.58
CA ASP A 53 0.29 -4.37 1.44
C ASP A 53 0.34 -4.74 2.92
N VAL A 54 1.46 -4.43 3.57
CA VAL A 54 1.72 -4.21 5.02
C VAL A 54 0.78 -4.92 6.03
N SER A 55 -0.54 -4.73 5.93
CA SER A 55 -1.58 -5.53 6.57
C SER A 55 -1.31 -7.05 6.56
N ARG A 56 -0.73 -7.61 5.49
CA ARG A 56 -0.33 -9.03 5.45
C ARG A 56 0.75 -9.32 6.49
N GLU A 57 1.82 -8.53 6.50
CA GLU A 57 2.92 -8.71 7.44
C GLU A 57 2.47 -8.48 8.89
N VAL A 58 1.68 -7.44 9.12
CA VAL A 58 1.08 -7.16 10.44
C VAL A 58 0.19 -8.32 10.89
N SER A 59 -0.67 -8.84 10.01
CA SER A 59 -1.55 -9.97 10.32
C SER A 59 -0.79 -11.27 10.59
N MET A 60 0.31 -11.51 9.86
CA MET A 60 1.18 -12.67 10.10
C MET A 60 1.84 -12.61 11.46
N MET A 61 2.33 -11.42 11.87
CA MET A 61 2.99 -11.27 13.16
C MET A 61 2.01 -11.33 14.33
N ALA A 62 0.86 -10.65 14.22
CA ALA A 62 -0.20 -10.74 15.21
C ALA A 62 -0.64 -12.20 15.42
N PHE A 63 -0.80 -12.95 14.33
CA PHE A 63 -1.11 -14.38 14.40
C PHE A 63 0.04 -15.21 14.98
N GLY A 64 1.29 -14.88 14.67
CA GLY A 64 2.48 -15.53 15.21
C GLY A 64 2.63 -15.37 16.73
N ILE A 65 2.44 -14.15 17.25
CA ILE A 65 2.45 -13.87 18.70
C ILE A 65 1.31 -14.62 19.39
N PHE A 66 0.11 -14.60 18.81
CA PHE A 66 -1.03 -15.34 19.34
C PHE A 66 -0.74 -16.85 19.41
N CYS A 67 -0.13 -17.43 18.38
CA CYS A 67 0.26 -18.84 18.36
C CYS A 67 1.32 -19.16 19.42
N LEU A 68 2.28 -18.27 19.65
CA LEU A 68 3.30 -18.43 20.68
C LEU A 68 2.67 -18.49 22.08
N ILE A 69 1.82 -17.51 22.42
CA ILE A 69 1.11 -17.47 23.71
C ILE A 69 0.24 -18.72 23.89
N PHE A 70 -0.52 -19.09 22.85
CA PHE A 70 -1.42 -20.23 22.92
C PHE A 70 -0.66 -21.55 23.12
N THR A 71 0.44 -21.75 22.40
CA THR A 71 1.26 -22.96 22.50
C THR A 71 1.92 -23.05 23.87
N SER A 72 2.51 -21.94 24.34
CA SER A 72 3.11 -21.83 25.67
C SER A 72 2.10 -22.12 26.79
N ALA A 73 0.86 -21.62 26.69
CA ALA A 73 -0.21 -21.90 27.65
C ALA A 73 -0.58 -23.39 27.71
N GLY A 74 -0.64 -24.06 26.55
CA GLY A 74 -0.90 -25.50 26.48
C GLY A 74 0.21 -26.33 27.14
N PHE A 75 1.48 -25.95 26.93
CA PHE A 75 2.62 -26.60 27.58
C PHE A 75 2.67 -26.33 29.08
N TYR A 76 2.42 -25.09 29.51
CA TYR A 76 2.35 -24.72 30.93
C TYR A 76 1.28 -25.54 31.66
N GLN A 77 0.08 -25.64 31.09
CA GLN A 77 -1.01 -26.42 31.67
C GLN A 77 -0.65 -27.92 31.77
N LEU A 78 0.08 -28.46 30.80
CA LEU A 78 0.51 -29.86 30.83
C LEU A 78 1.52 -30.10 31.96
N VAL A 79 2.62 -29.32 31.98
CA VAL A 79 3.70 -29.48 32.97
C VAL A 79 3.19 -29.28 34.39
N GLU A 80 2.37 -28.26 34.61
CA GLU A 80 1.85 -27.94 35.94
C GLU A 80 0.89 -29.02 36.47
N ASN A 81 0.06 -29.61 35.60
CA ASN A 81 -0.85 -30.66 36.02
C ASN A 81 -0.13 -32.00 36.23
N ASP A 82 0.87 -32.34 35.41
CA ASP A 82 1.61 -33.59 35.56
C ASP A 82 2.51 -33.54 36.82
N MET A 83 3.16 -32.41 37.09
CA MET A 83 3.99 -32.24 38.29
C MET A 83 3.18 -32.22 39.58
N LYS A 84 1.96 -31.63 39.58
CA LYS A 84 1.06 -31.66 40.74
C LYS A 84 0.51 -33.05 41.04
N VAL A 85 0.28 -33.88 40.02
CA VAL A 85 -0.08 -35.30 40.18
C VAL A 85 1.07 -36.05 40.87
N VAL A 86 2.32 -35.81 40.48
CA VAL A 86 3.50 -36.42 41.13
C VAL A 86 3.63 -35.99 42.60
N GLN A 87 3.24 -34.76 42.95
CA GLN A 87 3.29 -34.23 44.32
C GLN A 87 2.05 -34.56 45.18
N ASN A 88 1.10 -35.37 44.68
CA ASN A 88 -0.18 -35.69 45.35
C ASN A 88 -1.04 -34.45 45.71
N GLU A 89 -0.89 -33.35 44.98
CA GLU A 89 -1.75 -32.17 45.11
C GLU A 89 -2.91 -32.21 44.10
N PRO A 90 -4.09 -31.63 44.42
CA PRO A 90 -5.20 -31.59 43.48
C PRO A 90 -4.86 -30.72 42.25
N ALA A 91 -4.47 -31.38 41.16
CA ALA A 91 -4.12 -30.75 39.89
C ALA A 91 -5.38 -30.26 39.13
N LYS A 92 -5.71 -28.97 39.25
CA LYS A 92 -6.70 -28.30 38.38
C LYS A 92 -6.30 -26.87 38.06
N VAL A 93 -5.27 -26.68 37.24
CA VAL A 93 -5.09 -25.38 36.56
C VAL A 93 -5.90 -25.40 35.26
N PRO A 94 -6.97 -24.58 35.15
CA PRO A 94 -7.75 -24.52 33.94
C PRO A 94 -6.99 -23.77 32.84
N PHE A 95 -7.28 -24.09 31.58
CA PHE A 95 -6.55 -23.54 30.43
C PHE A 95 -6.61 -22.00 30.34
N HIS A 96 -7.71 -21.39 30.75
CA HIS A 96 -7.88 -19.94 30.68
C HIS A 96 -6.94 -19.19 31.64
N GLU A 97 -6.68 -19.74 32.83
CA GLU A 97 -5.70 -19.19 33.77
C GLU A 97 -4.29 -19.34 33.22
N ALA A 98 -3.95 -20.53 32.69
CA ALA A 98 -2.66 -20.76 32.03
C ALA A 98 -2.41 -19.80 30.85
N PHE A 99 -3.45 -19.51 30.05
CA PHE A 99 -3.37 -18.55 28.95
C PHE A 99 -3.16 -17.12 29.45
N TYR A 100 -3.92 -16.71 30.47
CA TYR A 100 -3.78 -15.40 31.10
C TYR A 100 -2.38 -15.19 31.70
N PHE A 101 -1.84 -16.20 32.40
CA PHE A 101 -0.49 -16.12 32.99
C PHE A 101 0.58 -15.97 31.92
N ASN A 102 0.59 -16.81 30.89
CA ASN A 102 1.60 -16.71 29.83
C ASN A 102 1.50 -15.40 29.03
N ALA A 103 0.29 -14.87 28.81
CA ALA A 103 0.10 -13.59 28.14
C ALA A 103 0.72 -12.42 28.92
N ILE A 104 0.50 -12.38 30.24
CA ILE A 104 1.04 -11.35 31.13
C ILE A 104 2.55 -11.46 31.29
N GLU A 105 3.07 -12.68 31.31
CA GLU A 105 4.51 -12.92 31.42
C GLU A 105 5.27 -12.39 30.20
N ILE A 106 4.72 -12.60 28.99
CA ILE A 106 5.29 -12.05 27.76
C ILE A 106 5.22 -10.51 27.73
N LEU A 107 4.25 -9.91 28.43
CA LEU A 107 4.14 -8.46 28.62
C LEU A 107 5.06 -7.91 29.72
N GLY A 108 5.73 -8.79 30.50
CA GLY A 108 6.70 -8.40 31.53
C GLY A 108 6.08 -7.93 32.85
N ARG A 109 4.87 -8.37 33.20
CA ARG A 109 4.26 -8.08 34.51
C ARG A 109 4.06 -9.36 35.34
N PRO A 110 5.12 -9.98 35.88
CA PRO A 110 4.96 -11.17 36.70
C PRO A 110 4.16 -10.81 37.97
N ARG A 111 3.02 -11.48 38.17
CA ARG A 111 2.19 -11.27 39.38
C ARG A 111 2.05 -12.54 40.22
N ILE A 112 2.39 -13.71 39.67
CA ILE A 112 2.16 -15.01 40.29
C ILE A 112 3.33 -15.92 39.92
N GLU A 113 4.01 -16.45 40.94
CA GLU A 113 5.10 -17.41 40.77
C GLU A 113 4.50 -18.80 40.49
N PRO A 114 5.02 -19.55 39.50
CA PRO A 114 4.55 -20.91 39.26
C PRO A 114 4.92 -21.82 40.44
N SER A 115 4.01 -22.71 40.85
CA SER A 115 4.26 -23.59 42.01
C SER A 115 5.33 -24.66 41.75
N THR A 116 5.58 -25.04 40.49
CA THR A 116 6.44 -26.18 40.16
C THR A 116 7.77 -25.76 39.52
N VAL A 117 8.84 -26.52 39.80
CA VAL A 117 10.18 -26.31 39.22
C VAL A 117 10.16 -26.49 37.69
N GLY A 118 9.35 -27.43 37.19
CA GLY A 118 9.18 -27.66 35.76
C GLY A 118 8.54 -26.47 35.03
N ALA A 119 7.52 -25.86 35.64
CA ALA A 119 6.90 -24.66 35.08
C ALA A 119 7.85 -23.45 35.08
N HIS A 120 8.70 -23.30 36.10
CA HIS A 120 9.75 -22.26 36.11
C HIS A 120 10.70 -22.39 34.93
N LEU A 121 11.25 -23.59 34.69
CA LEU A 121 12.16 -23.83 33.56
C LEU A 121 11.48 -23.54 32.22
N LEU A 122 10.21 -23.94 32.09
CA LEU A 122 9.43 -23.70 30.88
C LEU A 122 9.22 -22.20 30.62
N LEU A 123 8.85 -21.43 31.65
CA LEU A 123 8.68 -19.98 31.53
C LEU A 123 9.98 -19.29 31.12
N ILE A 124 11.12 -19.67 31.69
CA ILE A 124 12.43 -19.11 31.34
C ILE A 124 12.71 -19.31 29.83
N VAL A 125 12.45 -20.51 29.31
CA VAL A 125 12.65 -20.81 27.88
C VAL A 125 11.70 -20.01 26.99
N VAL A 126 10.42 -19.92 27.36
CA VAL A 126 9.40 -19.18 26.59
C VAL A 126 9.71 -17.68 26.56
N VAL A 127 10.04 -17.08 27.70
CA VAL A 127 10.37 -15.65 27.81
C VAL A 127 11.62 -15.32 27.00
N THR A 128 12.66 -16.18 27.07
CA THR A 128 13.87 -16.02 26.27
C THR A 128 13.57 -16.08 24.77
N ALA A 129 12.76 -17.04 24.33
CA ALA A 129 12.34 -17.15 22.94
C ALA A 129 11.52 -15.93 22.49
N ALA A 130 10.60 -15.43 23.32
CA ALA A 130 9.81 -14.24 23.04
C ALA A 130 10.72 -13.00 22.87
N TYR A 131 11.73 -12.84 23.74
CA TYR A 131 12.68 -11.73 23.68
C TYR A 131 13.54 -11.73 22.41
N ILE A 132 13.80 -12.87 21.80
CA ILE A 132 14.52 -12.96 20.51
C ILE A 132 13.56 -12.71 19.34
N ILE A 133 12.35 -13.29 19.39
CA ILE A 133 11.41 -13.27 18.27
C ILE A 133 10.76 -11.88 18.10
N ILE A 134 10.36 -11.23 19.19
CA ILE A 134 9.62 -9.95 19.14
C ILE A 134 10.43 -8.83 18.47
N PRO A 135 11.71 -8.57 18.82
CA PRO A 135 12.50 -7.53 18.16
C PRO A 135 12.77 -7.84 16.68
N TRP A 136 12.99 -9.11 16.34
CA TRP A 136 13.20 -9.54 14.96
C TRP A 136 11.95 -9.32 14.10
N GLN A 137 10.77 -9.62 14.64
CA GLN A 137 9.49 -9.33 14.02
C GLN A 137 9.26 -7.82 13.87
N ALA A 138 9.50 -7.04 14.93
CA ALA A 138 9.37 -5.58 14.91
C ALA A 138 10.26 -4.92 13.83
N ALA A 139 11.51 -5.38 13.69
CA ALA A 139 12.42 -4.91 12.65
C ALA A 139 11.92 -5.20 11.22
N SER A 140 11.22 -6.32 11.01
CA SER A 140 10.61 -6.64 9.73
C SER A 140 9.42 -5.71 9.42
N ILE A 141 8.59 -5.36 10.42
CA ILE A 141 7.50 -4.37 10.24
C ILE A 141 8.08 -3.03 9.84
N LEU A 142 9.12 -2.56 10.53
CA LEU A 142 9.73 -1.28 10.23
C LEU A 142 10.27 -1.25 8.79
N LYS A 143 10.90 -2.35 8.35
CA LYS A 143 11.39 -2.48 6.96
C LYS A 143 10.26 -2.48 5.93
N ALA A 144 9.14 -3.14 6.21
CA ALA A 144 7.99 -3.14 5.31
C ALA A 144 7.28 -1.79 5.27
N LEU A 145 7.15 -1.13 6.41
CA LEU A 145 6.60 0.22 6.51
C LEU A 145 7.47 1.26 5.80
N GLN A 146 8.80 1.08 5.84
CA GLN A 146 9.75 1.93 5.12
C GLN A 146 9.78 1.66 3.61
N ARG A 147 9.60 0.40 3.19
CA ARG A 147 9.54 0.03 1.76
C ARG A 147 8.28 0.54 1.08
N ASP A 148 7.17 0.52 1.79
CA ASP A 148 5.88 0.94 1.26
C ASP A 148 5.36 2.12 2.06
N PRO A 149 5.55 3.38 1.60
CA PRO A 149 4.78 4.49 2.10
C PRO A 149 3.33 4.17 1.74
N TRP A 150 2.59 3.61 2.70
CA TRP A 150 1.18 3.26 2.59
C TRP A 150 0.35 4.43 2.03
N ALA A 151 0.81 5.68 2.28
CA ALA A 151 0.29 6.93 1.75
C ALA A 151 0.36 7.06 0.21
N LEU A 152 1.38 6.47 -0.43
CA LEU A 152 1.56 6.49 -1.88
C LEU A 152 0.80 5.38 -2.60
N ARG A 153 0.41 4.30 -1.89
CA ARG A 153 -0.38 3.21 -2.46
C ARG A 153 -1.88 3.29 -2.12
N THR A 154 -2.26 4.24 -1.25
CA THR A 154 -3.66 4.40 -0.83
C THR A 154 -4.53 4.89 -1.98
N LYS A 155 -5.80 4.51 -1.94
CA LYS A 155 -6.81 5.01 -2.87
C LYS A 155 -6.96 6.53 -2.72
N TYR A 156 -7.25 7.21 -3.82
CA TYR A 156 -7.56 8.63 -3.78
C TYR A 156 -8.75 8.91 -2.85
N LYS A 157 -8.53 9.73 -1.82
CA LYS A 157 -9.56 10.17 -0.88
C LYS A 157 -10.10 11.50 -1.39
N ARG A 158 -11.36 11.50 -1.80
CA ARG A 158 -12.02 12.68 -2.37
C ARG A 158 -12.16 13.76 -1.29
N MET A 159 -11.61 14.95 -1.55
CA MET A 159 -11.84 16.15 -0.74
C MET A 159 -12.72 17.17 -1.49
N SER A 160 -12.67 17.18 -2.82
CA SER A 160 -13.46 18.04 -3.71
C SER A 160 -14.39 17.27 -4.66
N ASP A 161 -15.42 17.93 -5.18
CA ASP A 161 -16.41 17.34 -6.11
C ASP A 161 -15.79 16.97 -7.47
N SER A 162 -14.68 17.61 -7.83
CA SER A 162 -13.91 17.42 -9.05
C SER A 162 -12.42 17.30 -8.75
N HIS A 163 -11.74 16.43 -9.51
CA HIS A 163 -10.30 16.26 -9.43
C HIS A 163 -9.69 16.14 -10.83
N ILE A 164 -8.41 16.46 -10.92
CA ILE A 164 -7.60 16.38 -12.13
C ILE A 164 -6.53 15.32 -11.90
N VAL A 165 -6.31 14.43 -12.87
CA VAL A 165 -5.27 13.40 -12.76
C VAL A 165 -4.09 13.76 -13.66
N ILE A 166 -2.88 13.81 -13.09
CA ILE A 166 -1.63 14.03 -13.81
C ILE A 166 -0.93 12.69 -13.97
N MET A 167 -0.51 12.37 -15.20
CA MET A 167 0.20 11.14 -15.56
C MET A 167 1.41 11.44 -16.44
N GLY A 168 2.28 10.45 -16.60
CA GLY A 168 3.48 10.54 -17.45
C GLY A 168 4.71 10.92 -16.64
N HIS A 169 5.62 11.69 -17.25
CA HIS A 169 6.88 12.07 -16.63
C HIS A 169 6.70 13.32 -15.76
N VAL A 170 6.71 13.13 -14.43
CA VAL A 170 6.47 14.19 -13.46
C VAL A 170 7.77 14.60 -12.80
N GLU A 171 8.37 15.69 -13.27
CA GLU A 171 9.56 16.30 -12.67
C GLU A 171 9.19 17.44 -11.72
N PHE A 172 10.02 17.64 -10.70
CA PHE A 172 9.84 18.70 -9.70
C PHE A 172 9.62 20.11 -10.30
N PRO A 173 10.44 20.62 -11.26
CA PRO A 173 10.26 21.99 -11.76
C PRO A 173 8.93 22.19 -12.49
N VAL A 174 8.49 21.18 -13.24
CA VAL A 174 7.22 21.21 -13.98
C VAL A 174 6.05 21.11 -13.02
N LEU A 175 6.14 20.21 -12.04
CA LEU A 175 5.10 20.02 -11.04
C LEU A 175 4.93 21.26 -10.16
N ASN A 176 6.03 21.84 -9.67
CA ASN A 176 5.99 23.04 -8.84
C ASN A 176 5.32 24.21 -9.56
N LEU A 177 5.69 24.44 -10.82
CA LEU A 177 5.07 25.48 -11.63
C LEU A 177 3.58 25.22 -11.86
N LEU A 178 3.22 23.96 -12.16
CA LEU A 178 1.82 23.59 -12.38
C LEU A 178 0.99 23.76 -11.11
N LEU A 179 1.50 23.38 -9.94
CA LEU A 179 0.81 23.54 -8.66
C LEU A 179 0.68 25.02 -8.27
N TYR A 180 1.77 25.80 -8.42
CA TYR A 180 1.76 27.24 -8.19
C TYR A 180 0.68 27.94 -9.02
N GLU A 181 0.66 27.64 -10.31
CA GLU A 181 -0.30 28.19 -11.25
C GLU A 181 -1.72 27.65 -10.99
N ALA A 182 -1.88 26.38 -10.60
CA ALA A 182 -3.18 25.78 -10.28
C ALA A 182 -3.86 26.38 -9.04
N TYR A 183 -3.08 26.67 -8.00
CA TYR A 183 -3.57 27.21 -6.73
C TYR A 183 -3.31 28.73 -6.58
N HIS A 184 -3.03 29.43 -7.69
CA HIS A 184 -2.77 30.86 -7.65
C HIS A 184 -4.03 31.63 -7.19
N PRO A 185 -3.93 32.61 -6.27
CA PRO A 185 -5.07 33.35 -5.74
C PRO A 185 -5.87 34.11 -6.81
N ASP A 186 -5.23 34.47 -7.93
CA ASP A 186 -5.86 35.22 -9.03
C ASP A 186 -6.86 34.40 -9.85
N ARG A 187 -6.96 33.08 -9.64
CA ARG A 187 -7.91 32.21 -10.37
C ARG A 187 -9.37 32.35 -9.93
N GLY A 188 -9.63 33.26 -8.99
CA GLY A 188 -10.98 33.60 -8.53
C GLY A 188 -11.54 32.58 -7.54
N PRO A 189 -12.81 32.74 -7.12
CA PRO A 189 -13.42 31.94 -6.05
C PRO A 189 -13.81 30.51 -6.46
N ALA A 190 -13.38 30.05 -7.63
CA ALA A 190 -13.60 28.67 -8.05
C ALA A 190 -12.87 27.73 -7.07
N ARG A 191 -13.60 26.74 -6.54
CA ARG A 191 -13.07 25.82 -5.52
C ARG A 191 -11.75 25.19 -6.00
N PRO A 192 -10.75 25.03 -5.11
CA PRO A 192 -9.57 24.26 -5.43
C PRO A 192 -9.99 22.85 -5.90
N CYS A 193 -9.65 22.51 -7.14
CA CYS A 193 -9.80 21.15 -7.64
C CYS A 193 -8.69 20.29 -7.04
N ASP A 194 -9.03 19.09 -6.58
CA ASP A 194 -8.01 18.17 -6.10
C ASP A 194 -7.13 17.71 -7.26
N ILE A 195 -5.83 17.56 -7.02
CA ILE A 195 -4.86 17.11 -8.03
C ILE A 195 -4.31 15.75 -7.59
N VAL A 196 -4.50 14.74 -8.44
CA VAL A 196 -4.01 13.38 -8.21
C VAL A 196 -2.86 13.11 -9.17
N ILE A 197 -1.69 12.80 -8.65
CA ILE A 197 -0.52 12.48 -9.47
C ILE A 197 -0.38 10.96 -9.50
N LEU A 198 -0.42 10.37 -10.69
CA LEU A 198 -0.20 8.93 -10.91
C LEU A 198 1.10 8.74 -11.69
N SER A 199 2.11 8.19 -11.03
CA SER A 199 3.42 7.91 -11.64
C SER A 199 3.94 6.54 -11.22
N LEU A 200 4.72 5.91 -12.10
CA LEU A 200 5.34 4.61 -11.86
C LEU A 200 6.41 4.68 -10.76
N HIS A 201 7.17 5.77 -10.75
CA HIS A 201 8.29 5.97 -9.84
C HIS A 201 7.83 6.60 -8.52
N PRO A 202 8.53 6.34 -7.40
CA PRO A 202 8.27 7.07 -6.16
C PRO A 202 8.64 8.55 -6.33
N PRO A 203 8.02 9.46 -5.57
CA PRO A 203 8.32 10.88 -5.68
C PRO A 203 9.74 11.18 -5.17
N ASP A 204 10.45 12.03 -5.90
CA ASP A 204 11.74 12.59 -5.50
C ASP A 204 11.65 13.36 -4.18
N HIS A 205 12.78 13.54 -3.49
CA HIS A 205 12.82 14.26 -2.20
C HIS A 205 12.19 15.66 -2.31
N GLN A 206 12.55 16.42 -3.35
CA GLN A 206 12.00 17.77 -3.58
C GLN A 206 10.49 17.74 -3.82
N THR A 207 9.99 16.75 -4.54
CA THR A 207 8.55 16.56 -4.77
C THR A 207 7.84 16.18 -3.48
N ARG A 208 8.45 15.39 -2.60
CA ARG A 208 7.89 15.09 -1.27
C ARG A 208 7.82 16.33 -0.40
N ASP A 209 8.86 17.15 -0.39
CA ASP A 209 8.89 18.41 0.36
C ASP A 209 7.80 19.38 -0.13
N LEU A 210 7.62 19.46 -1.45
CA LEU A 210 6.56 20.24 -2.08
C LEU A 210 5.18 19.76 -1.64
N LEU A 211 4.92 18.45 -1.68
CA LEU A 211 3.64 17.86 -1.26
C LEU A 211 3.37 18.03 0.24
N GLY A 212 4.42 18.14 1.06
CA GLY A 212 4.33 18.40 2.50
C GLY A 212 3.99 19.86 2.85
N HIS A 213 3.99 20.78 1.88
CA HIS A 213 3.66 22.17 2.14
C HIS A 213 2.17 22.31 2.54
N PRO A 214 1.84 23.11 3.57
CA PRO A 214 0.46 23.24 4.06
C PRO A 214 -0.54 23.76 3.02
N ALA A 215 -0.08 24.47 2.00
CA ALA A 215 -0.91 24.93 0.89
C ALA A 215 -1.43 23.80 -0.02
N TYR A 216 -0.68 22.69 -0.13
CA TYR A 216 -1.02 21.56 -1.02
C TYR A 216 -1.50 20.33 -0.25
N THR A 217 -1.21 20.28 1.05
CA THR A 217 -1.61 19.18 1.93
C THR A 217 -3.13 19.01 1.93
N GLY A 218 -3.61 17.83 1.55
CA GLY A 218 -5.03 17.49 1.43
C GLY A 218 -5.58 17.67 0.01
N HIS A 219 -5.14 18.69 -0.72
CA HIS A 219 -5.62 18.92 -2.10
C HIS A 219 -4.82 18.17 -3.17
N VAL A 220 -3.53 17.89 -2.90
CA VAL A 220 -2.67 17.15 -3.81
C VAL A 220 -2.35 15.76 -3.23
N GLN A 221 -2.62 14.71 -3.98
CA GLN A 221 -2.32 13.34 -3.59
C GLN A 221 -1.45 12.64 -4.64
N TYR A 222 -0.33 12.07 -4.19
CA TYR A 222 0.55 11.26 -5.04
C TYR A 222 0.23 9.78 -4.89
N ILE A 223 0.00 9.09 -6.01
CA ILE A 223 -0.24 7.66 -6.09
C ILE A 223 0.86 7.02 -6.93
N GLN A 224 1.56 6.06 -6.34
CA GLN A 224 2.52 5.24 -7.06
C GLN A 224 1.79 4.09 -7.76
N GLY A 225 1.89 4.04 -9.09
CA GLY A 225 1.23 3.04 -9.92
C GLY A 225 1.41 3.29 -11.42
N SER A 226 1.05 2.30 -12.22
CA SER A 226 1.11 2.38 -13.69
C SER A 226 -0.26 2.71 -14.26
N SER A 227 -0.30 3.64 -15.22
CA SER A 227 -1.52 3.96 -15.98
C SER A 227 -2.00 2.82 -16.88
N GLN A 228 -1.18 1.80 -17.11
CA GLN A 228 -1.56 0.62 -17.92
C GLN A 228 -2.33 -0.41 -17.09
N VAL A 229 -2.27 -0.31 -15.76
CA VAL A 229 -2.93 -1.25 -14.84
C VAL A 229 -4.30 -0.70 -14.45
N GLU A 230 -5.37 -1.44 -14.77
CA GLU A 230 -6.76 -1.04 -14.47
C GLU A 230 -6.97 -0.73 -12.98
N LYS A 231 -6.33 -1.50 -12.09
CA LYS A 231 -6.43 -1.30 -10.63
C LYS A 231 -5.92 0.08 -10.22
N ASP A 232 -4.88 0.59 -10.86
CA ASP A 232 -4.24 1.86 -10.49
C ASP A 232 -5.05 3.05 -10.99
N LEU A 233 -5.61 2.92 -12.20
CA LEU A 233 -6.59 3.89 -12.72
C LEU A 233 -7.85 3.97 -11.85
N LEU A 234 -8.29 2.84 -11.28
CA LEU A 234 -9.37 2.79 -10.28
C LEU A 234 -8.96 3.45 -8.96
N ARG A 235 -7.73 3.23 -8.47
CA ARG A 235 -7.19 3.89 -7.27
C ARG A 235 -7.15 5.40 -7.43
N ALA A 236 -6.79 5.91 -8.61
CA ALA A 236 -6.78 7.32 -8.96
C ALA A 236 -8.16 7.87 -9.38
N LYS A 237 -9.22 7.05 -9.38
CA LYS A 237 -10.60 7.41 -9.79
C LYS A 237 -10.70 8.14 -11.13
N VAL A 238 -9.91 7.73 -12.12
CA VAL A 238 -9.86 8.35 -13.47
C VAL A 238 -11.24 8.42 -14.15
N HIS A 239 -12.14 7.49 -13.83
CA HIS A 239 -13.52 7.47 -14.36
C HIS A 239 -14.40 8.65 -13.88
N GLU A 240 -14.08 9.26 -12.74
CA GLU A 240 -14.77 10.43 -12.18
C GLU A 240 -13.98 11.73 -12.35
N ALA A 241 -12.77 11.66 -12.91
CA ALA A 241 -11.90 12.80 -13.10
C ALA A 241 -12.50 13.80 -14.09
N MET A 242 -12.28 15.09 -13.83
CA MET A 242 -12.69 16.17 -14.72
C MET A 242 -11.80 16.19 -15.97
N ALA A 243 -10.49 16.06 -15.76
CA ALA A 243 -9.49 16.05 -16.82
C ALA A 243 -8.31 15.15 -16.47
N VAL A 244 -7.64 14.63 -17.49
CA VAL A 244 -6.36 13.90 -17.37
C VAL A 244 -5.30 14.67 -18.15
N LEU A 245 -4.20 15.01 -17.48
CA LEU A 245 -3.03 15.69 -18.02
C LEU A 245 -1.91 14.67 -18.17
N VAL A 246 -1.50 14.38 -19.40
CA VAL A 246 -0.36 13.50 -19.70
C VAL A 246 0.85 14.36 -20.07
N LEU A 247 1.86 14.34 -19.21
CA LEU A 247 3.09 15.11 -19.37
C LEU A 247 4.19 14.26 -20.01
N ALA A 248 4.93 14.88 -20.93
CA ALA A 248 6.13 14.31 -21.54
C ALA A 248 7.40 14.91 -20.91
N CYS A 249 8.45 14.10 -20.82
CA CYS A 249 9.79 14.53 -20.47
C CYS A 249 10.28 15.63 -21.43
N LYS A 250 10.93 16.66 -20.89
CA LYS A 250 11.44 17.78 -21.69
C LYS A 250 12.71 17.39 -22.46
N TYR A 251 13.55 16.55 -21.88
CA TYR A 251 14.84 16.16 -22.42
C TYR A 251 15.01 14.63 -22.35
N PRO A 252 14.22 13.84 -23.10
CA PRO A 252 14.40 12.40 -23.12
C PRO A 252 15.67 12.04 -23.90
N ALA A 253 16.28 10.90 -23.54
CA ALA A 253 17.35 10.31 -24.33
C ALA A 253 16.87 9.86 -25.72
N ASP A 254 15.62 9.37 -25.79
CA ASP A 254 14.92 9.01 -27.01
C ASP A 254 13.52 9.67 -27.06
N PRO A 255 13.34 10.69 -27.91
CA PRO A 255 12.04 11.36 -28.07
C PRO A 255 10.92 10.45 -28.60
N GLN A 256 11.24 9.47 -29.46
CA GLN A 256 10.22 8.58 -30.02
C GLN A 256 9.70 7.61 -28.96
N TRP A 257 10.58 7.13 -28.09
CA TRP A 257 10.21 6.31 -26.94
C TRP A 257 9.27 7.06 -26.00
N GLU A 258 9.61 8.30 -25.64
CA GLU A 258 8.78 9.14 -24.76
C GLU A 258 7.38 9.38 -25.35
N ASP A 259 7.32 9.73 -26.63
CA ASP A 259 6.06 9.92 -27.36
C ASP A 259 5.21 8.63 -27.41
N THR A 260 5.87 7.48 -27.54
CA THR A 260 5.21 6.17 -27.49
C THR A 260 4.64 5.89 -26.09
N GLN A 261 5.35 6.28 -25.02
CA GLN A 261 4.84 6.17 -23.65
C GLN A 261 3.61 7.05 -23.43
N VAL A 262 3.66 8.32 -23.87
CA VAL A 262 2.50 9.23 -23.80
C VAL A 262 1.31 8.64 -24.56
N ALA A 263 1.52 8.16 -25.79
CA ALA A 263 0.47 7.53 -26.58
C ALA A 263 -0.12 6.29 -25.88
N SER A 264 0.72 5.49 -25.22
CA SER A 264 0.30 4.32 -24.43
C SER A 264 -0.60 4.71 -23.25
N ILE A 265 -0.22 5.76 -22.51
CA ILE A 265 -1.00 6.30 -21.37
C ILE A 265 -2.36 6.83 -21.85
N VAL A 266 -2.38 7.54 -22.97
CA VAL A 266 -3.61 8.07 -23.57
C VAL A 266 -4.56 6.93 -23.94
N LEU A 267 -4.03 5.91 -24.61
CA LEU A 267 -4.81 4.74 -25.03
C LEU A 267 -5.35 3.98 -23.81
N SER A 268 -4.55 3.77 -22.77
CA SER A 268 -4.98 3.06 -21.56
C SER A 268 -6.10 3.80 -20.83
N CYS A 269 -6.02 5.13 -20.72
CA CYS A 269 -7.08 5.96 -20.11
C CYS A 269 -8.39 5.86 -20.88
N LYS A 270 -8.33 5.91 -22.22
CA LYS A 270 -9.52 5.80 -23.08
C LYS A 270 -10.12 4.40 -23.05
N ALA A 271 -9.29 3.37 -23.16
CA ALA A 271 -9.71 1.98 -23.06
C ALA A 271 -10.38 1.72 -21.70
N PHE A 272 -9.79 2.20 -20.61
CA PHE A 272 -10.36 2.10 -19.27
C PHE A 272 -11.71 2.78 -19.15
N LYS A 273 -11.82 4.04 -19.61
CA LYS A 273 -13.10 4.77 -19.59
C LYS A 273 -14.17 4.05 -20.41
N ASN A 274 -13.83 3.57 -21.61
CA ASN A 274 -14.74 2.81 -22.46
C ASN A 274 -15.21 1.51 -21.76
N ALA A 275 -14.29 0.78 -21.13
CA ALA A 275 -14.62 -0.42 -20.36
C ALA A 275 -15.56 -0.13 -19.17
N GLN A 276 -15.34 0.98 -18.46
CA GLN A 276 -16.19 1.40 -17.34
C GLN A 276 -17.58 1.87 -17.83
N LEU A 277 -17.66 2.55 -18.98
CA LEU A 277 -18.92 2.93 -19.61
C LEU A 277 -19.80 1.71 -19.94
N HIS A 278 -19.20 0.60 -20.40
CA HIS A 278 -19.94 -0.63 -20.66
C HIS A 278 -20.43 -1.32 -19.37
N ARG A 279 -19.74 -1.16 -18.24
CA ARG A 279 -20.13 -1.75 -16.95
C ARG A 279 -21.24 -0.95 -16.26
N GLN A 280 -21.33 0.37 -16.46
CA GLN A 280 -22.35 1.21 -15.84
C GLN A 280 -23.70 1.11 -16.58
N LYS A 281 -24.67 0.38 -15.99
CA LYS A 281 -26.05 0.24 -16.50
C LYS A 281 -26.90 1.51 -16.28
N THR A 282 -26.48 2.43 -15.41
CA THR A 282 -27.22 3.64 -15.05
C THR A 282 -26.73 4.85 -15.83
N PHE A 283 -27.63 5.47 -16.60
CA PHE A 283 -27.35 6.58 -17.53
C PHE A 283 -27.05 7.94 -16.84
N GLY A 284 -27.14 8.01 -15.51
CA GLY A 284 -27.45 9.22 -14.76
C GLY A 284 -26.38 10.31 -14.65
N GLN A 285 -25.09 10.06 -14.93
CA GLN A 285 -24.09 11.13 -14.97
C GLN A 285 -22.82 10.69 -15.71
N ARG A 286 -22.91 10.58 -17.03
CA ARG A 286 -21.75 10.36 -17.89
C ARG A 286 -20.90 11.62 -17.97
N ARG A 287 -19.99 11.82 -17.01
CA ARG A 287 -18.96 12.87 -17.15
C ARG A 287 -17.99 12.47 -18.27
N ARG A 288 -17.88 13.34 -19.27
CA ARG A 288 -16.89 13.16 -20.33
C ARG A 288 -15.51 13.52 -19.76
N LEU A 289 -14.67 12.51 -19.53
CA LEU A 289 -13.22 12.69 -19.35
C LEU A 289 -12.68 13.53 -20.51
N ARG A 290 -12.07 14.67 -20.18
CA ARG A 290 -11.27 15.48 -21.12
C ARG A 290 -9.82 15.05 -20.99
N LEU A 291 -9.16 14.74 -22.10
CA LEU A 291 -7.75 14.35 -22.08
C LEU A 291 -6.87 15.42 -22.72
N LEU A 292 -5.81 15.80 -22.01
CA LEU A 292 -4.76 16.66 -22.54
C LEU A 292 -3.44 15.90 -22.55
N ALA A 293 -2.82 15.78 -23.72
CA ALA A 293 -1.54 15.11 -23.89
C ALA A 293 -0.48 16.08 -24.42
N GLN A 294 0.72 16.03 -23.86
CA GLN A 294 1.89 16.71 -24.39
C GLN A 294 2.79 15.71 -25.12
N VAL A 295 3.22 16.06 -26.32
CA VAL A 295 3.99 15.22 -27.22
C VAL A 295 5.16 16.04 -27.78
N LEU A 296 6.26 15.40 -28.10
CA LEU A 296 7.46 16.06 -28.63
C LEU A 296 7.42 16.18 -30.16
N SER A 297 7.00 15.11 -30.85
CA SER A 297 6.90 15.09 -32.31
C SER A 297 5.50 15.47 -32.83
N PRO A 298 5.42 16.26 -33.91
CA PRO A 298 4.15 16.57 -34.57
C PRO A 298 3.51 15.33 -35.21
N ASP A 299 4.32 14.40 -35.70
CA ASP A 299 3.84 13.15 -36.32
C ASP A 299 3.06 12.30 -35.32
N THR A 300 3.53 12.22 -34.06
CA THR A 300 2.84 11.48 -33.02
C THR A 300 1.54 12.18 -32.60
N ARG A 301 1.51 13.52 -32.56
CA ARG A 301 0.26 14.27 -32.35
C ARG A 301 -0.79 13.86 -33.37
N ASP A 302 -0.42 13.80 -34.65
CA ASP A 302 -1.37 13.48 -35.71
C ASP A 302 -1.88 12.04 -35.59
N ARG A 303 -1.03 11.10 -35.15
CA ARG A 303 -1.42 9.72 -34.82
C ARG A 303 -2.40 9.65 -33.64
N ILE A 304 -2.15 10.40 -32.57
CA ILE A 304 -3.01 10.44 -31.37
C ILE A 304 -4.39 11.02 -31.70
N VAL A 305 -4.45 12.09 -32.49
CA VAL A 305 -5.70 12.71 -32.92
C VAL A 305 -6.53 11.77 -33.81
N CYS A 306 -5.89 10.83 -34.50
CA CYS A 306 -6.56 9.81 -35.31
C CYS A 306 -6.98 8.57 -34.51
N MET A 307 -6.69 8.48 -33.21
CA MET A 307 -7.07 7.32 -32.40
C MET A 307 -8.59 7.20 -32.24
N PRO A 308 -9.13 5.96 -32.21
CA PRO A 308 -10.54 5.74 -31.96
C PRO A 308 -10.95 6.27 -30.58
N GLY A 309 -12.03 7.04 -30.52
CA GLY A 309 -12.49 7.69 -29.29
C GLY A 309 -11.76 9.01 -28.96
N TRP A 310 -11.02 9.59 -29.90
CA TRP A 310 -10.52 10.96 -29.81
C TRP A 310 -11.57 12.00 -30.21
N ASP A 311 -11.94 12.86 -29.25
CA ASP A 311 -12.90 13.94 -29.49
C ASP A 311 -12.13 15.25 -29.69
N ARG A 312 -12.13 15.78 -30.92
CA ARG A 312 -11.40 17.00 -31.27
C ARG A 312 -11.95 18.26 -30.59
N LEU A 313 -13.18 18.22 -30.06
CA LEU A 313 -13.78 19.36 -29.36
C LEU A 313 -13.35 19.42 -27.89
N HIS A 314 -13.01 18.28 -27.30
CA HIS A 314 -12.84 18.15 -25.86
C HIS A 314 -11.51 17.54 -25.43
N ASP A 315 -10.75 16.92 -26.34
CA ASP A 315 -9.41 16.40 -26.08
C ASP A 315 -8.38 17.26 -26.83
N LEU A 316 -7.25 17.52 -26.19
CA LEU A 316 -6.20 18.40 -26.72
C LEU A 316 -4.85 17.68 -26.73
N CYS A 317 -4.17 17.68 -27.88
CA CYS A 317 -2.81 17.17 -28.00
C CYS A 317 -1.89 18.32 -28.40
N LEU A 318 -0.99 18.70 -27.49
CA LEU A 318 -0.05 19.80 -27.69
C LEU A 318 1.32 19.25 -28.07
N VAL A 319 1.91 19.84 -29.10
CA VAL A 319 3.30 19.58 -29.47
C VAL A 319 4.17 20.57 -28.71
N ARG A 320 5.11 20.06 -27.93
CA ARG A 320 6.06 20.87 -27.17
C ARG A 320 7.21 21.24 -28.12
N PRO A 321 7.45 22.54 -28.41
CA PRO A 321 8.52 22.92 -29.32
C PRO A 321 9.89 22.55 -28.73
N GLY A 322 10.63 21.69 -29.43
CA GLY A 322 12.00 21.35 -29.08
C GLY A 322 12.89 22.59 -29.15
N GLY A 323 13.56 22.92 -28.04
CA GLY A 323 14.52 24.04 -27.97
C GLY A 323 13.95 25.40 -27.58
N ALA A 324 12.64 25.53 -27.26
CA ALA A 324 12.09 26.82 -26.83
C ALA A 324 12.46 27.16 -25.37
N PRO A 325 12.68 28.45 -25.04
CA PRO A 325 12.98 28.90 -23.67
C PRO A 325 11.84 28.54 -22.70
N CYS A 326 12.14 28.50 -21.39
CA CYS A 326 11.21 28.12 -20.31
C CYS A 326 9.83 28.82 -20.38
N CYS A 327 9.77 30.02 -20.96
CA CYS A 327 8.55 30.77 -21.24
C CYS A 327 7.53 30.01 -22.13
N ALA A 328 7.96 29.26 -23.15
CA ALA A 328 7.05 28.53 -24.05
C ALA A 328 6.37 27.35 -23.33
N THR A 329 7.07 26.75 -22.36
CA THR A 329 6.54 25.67 -21.54
C THR A 329 5.56 26.17 -20.49
N HIS A 330 5.81 27.36 -19.93
CA HIS A 330 4.85 28.08 -19.09
C HIS A 330 3.57 28.41 -19.87
N TRP A 331 3.70 28.87 -21.13
CA TRP A 331 2.57 29.18 -22.00
C TRP A 331 1.70 27.95 -22.32
N GLY A 332 2.35 26.80 -22.57
CA GLY A 332 1.67 25.51 -22.73
C GLY A 332 0.88 25.10 -21.47
N LEU A 333 1.50 25.18 -20.29
CA LEU A 333 0.88 24.80 -19.01
C LEU A 333 -0.27 25.74 -18.60
N CYS A 334 -0.13 27.05 -18.77
CA CYS A 334 -1.22 28.01 -18.56
C CYS A 334 -2.41 27.73 -19.50
N ASN A 335 -2.16 27.40 -20.77
CA ASN A 335 -3.22 26.99 -21.68
C ASN A 335 -3.85 25.65 -21.29
N CYS A 336 -3.07 24.70 -20.75
CA CYS A 336 -3.59 23.42 -20.25
C CYS A 336 -4.57 23.64 -19.12
N LEU A 337 -4.22 24.49 -18.15
CA LEU A 337 -5.07 24.77 -17.00
C LEU A 337 -6.30 25.62 -17.36
N ARG A 338 -6.15 26.63 -18.25
CA ARG A 338 -7.30 27.38 -18.79
C ARG A 338 -8.28 26.51 -19.57
N TRP A 339 -7.77 25.48 -20.26
CA TRP A 339 -8.58 24.49 -20.96
C TRP A 339 -9.37 23.58 -19.99
N VAL A 340 -8.79 23.25 -18.83
CA VAL A 340 -9.52 22.52 -17.79
C VAL A 340 -10.71 23.34 -17.30
N ASP A 341 -10.54 24.64 -17.03
CA ASP A 341 -11.60 25.53 -16.52
C ASP A 341 -12.69 25.87 -17.55
N GLY A 342 -12.52 25.50 -18.83
CA GLY A 342 -13.50 25.73 -19.88
C GLY A 342 -13.70 27.21 -20.25
N SER A 343 -12.85 28.13 -19.75
CA SER A 343 -12.91 29.53 -20.11
C SER A 343 -12.23 29.75 -21.48
N GLN A 344 -13.04 30.01 -22.50
CA GLN A 344 -12.57 30.28 -23.88
C GLN A 344 -12.07 31.74 -24.06
N LYS A 345 -11.73 32.45 -22.98
CA LYS A 345 -11.26 33.83 -23.07
C LYS A 345 -9.76 33.86 -23.36
N ARG A 346 -9.42 34.22 -24.60
CA ARG A 346 -8.07 34.64 -25.02
C ARG A 346 -7.70 35.93 -24.28
N VAL A 347 -7.03 35.80 -23.13
CA VAL A 347 -6.30 36.92 -22.53
C VAL A 347 -4.82 36.63 -22.72
N PHE A 348 -4.21 37.34 -23.68
CA PHE A 348 -2.77 37.48 -23.82
C PHE A 348 -2.24 38.08 -22.51
N PHE A 349 -1.57 37.27 -21.68
CA PHE A 349 -0.63 37.82 -20.72
C PHE A 349 0.76 37.44 -21.21
N SER A 350 1.43 38.47 -21.74
CA SER A 350 2.87 38.50 -21.95
C SER A 350 3.52 38.43 -20.58
N ILE A 351 4.40 37.46 -20.37
CA ILE A 351 5.38 37.50 -19.27
C ILE A 351 6.73 37.38 -19.96
N GLN A 352 7.19 38.52 -20.48
CA GLN A 352 8.61 38.90 -20.36
C GLN A 352 8.93 38.89 -18.86
N TYR A 353 10.15 38.49 -18.50
CA TYR A 353 10.68 38.31 -17.13
C TYR A 353 10.43 36.95 -16.50
N LEU A 354 11.14 35.94 -17.03
CA LEU A 354 12.01 35.04 -16.25
C LEU A 354 13.06 34.41 -17.17
#